data_AF-A0AAP0WS52-F1
#
_entry.id   AF-A0AAP0WS52-F1
#
_cell.length_a   1.000
_cell.length_b   1.000
_cell.length_c   1.000
_cell.angle_alpha   90.00
_cell.angle_beta   90.00
_cell.angle_gamma   90.00
#
_symmetry.space_group_name_H-M   'P 1'
#
loop_
_entity.id
_entity.type
_entity.pdbx_description
1 polymer ?
#
loop_
_entity_poly.entity_id
_entity_poly.type
_entity_poly.pdbx_seq_one_letter_code
_entity_poly.pdbx_strand_id
1 'polypeptide(L)'
;MSNESVVAPVPVELCKGINGLDKVVLREVRGSSAEVYLYGGHVTSWKNEHGEELLFVSTKAIFKPPKAIRGGIPICFPQVSASLHF
;
A
#
# COMPACT_ATOMS: atom_id res chain seq x y z
N MET A 1 -33.89 -16.58 8.98
CA MET A 1 -33.17 -16.07 7.80
C MET A 1 -32.78 -14.64 8.12
N SER A 2 -31.62 -14.44 8.74
CA SER A 2 -31.11 -13.10 9.09
C SER A 2 -30.58 -12.43 7.83
N ASN A 3 -31.14 -11.26 7.53
CA ASN A 3 -30.73 -10.40 6.42
C ASN A 3 -29.35 -9.82 6.75
N GLU A 4 -28.29 -10.53 6.38
CA GLU A 4 -26.94 -9.97 6.43
C GLU A 4 -26.82 -9.03 5.23
N SER A 5 -27.13 -7.76 5.49
CA SER A 5 -26.96 -6.70 4.50
C SER A 5 -25.46 -6.63 4.23
N VAL A 6 -25.02 -7.15 3.09
CA VAL A 6 -23.63 -7.04 2.66
C VAL A 6 -23.33 -5.55 2.51
N VAL A 7 -22.67 -4.98 3.53
CA VAL A 7 -22.24 -3.59 3.51
C VAL A 7 -21.23 -3.49 2.38
N ALA A 8 -21.56 -2.68 1.37
CA ALA A 8 -20.64 -2.43 0.26
C ALA A 8 -19.30 -1.93 0.83
N PRO A 9 -18.16 -2.46 0.36
CA PRO A 9 -16.86 -2.04 0.87
C PRO A 9 -16.68 -0.54 0.65
N VAL A 10 -16.18 0.15 1.68
CA VAL A 10 -15.89 1.59 1.59
C VAL A 10 -14.82 1.78 0.51
N PRO A 11 -15.06 2.62 -0.54
CA PRO A 11 -14.12 2.74 -1.66
C PRO A 11 -12.75 3.30 -1.26
N VAL A 12 -12.71 4.14 -0.23
CA VAL A 12 -11.50 4.77 0.30
C VAL A 12 -11.55 4.74 1.82
N GLU A 13 -10.55 4.13 2.43
CA GLU A 13 -10.42 4.01 3.87
C GLU A 13 -9.08 4.59 4.33
N LEU A 14 -9.11 5.58 5.22
CA LEU A 14 -7.91 6.08 5.91
C LEU A 14 -7.75 5.31 7.22
N CYS A 15 -6.62 4.63 7.41
CA CYS A 15 -6.37 3.83 8.60
C CYS A 15 -4.89 3.79 9.00
N LYS A 16 -4.62 3.23 10.18
CA LYS A 16 -3.27 3.00 10.67
C LYS A 16 -2.74 1.67 10.12
N GLY A 17 -1.57 1.70 9.49
CA GLY A 17 -0.83 0.55 9.00
C GLY A 17 0.21 0.05 9.99
N ILE A 18 1.25 -0.59 9.46
CA ILE A 18 2.36 -1.15 10.24
C ILE A 18 3.05 -0.02 11.01
N ASN A 19 3.34 -0.27 12.30
CA ASN A 19 3.92 0.69 13.24
C ASN A 19 3.13 2.01 13.39
N GLY A 20 1.82 2.00 13.11
CA GLY A 20 0.96 3.17 13.30
C GLY A 20 1.13 4.27 12.25
N LEU A 21 1.81 3.98 11.13
CA LEU A 21 1.87 4.93 10.01
C LEU A 21 0.52 5.04 9.32
N ASP A 22 0.15 6.26 8.92
CA ASP A 22 -1.07 6.48 8.17
C ASP A 22 -0.97 5.90 6.76
N LYS A 23 -2.03 5.20 6.35
CA LYS A 23 -2.21 4.68 4.99
C LYS A 23 -3.64 4.88 4.51
N VAL A 24 -3.79 4.89 3.20
CA VAL A 24 -5.07 4.82 2.52
C VAL A 24 -5.20 3.44 1.88
N VAL A 25 -6.35 2.80 2.07
CA VAL A 25 -6.75 1.61 1.34
C VAL A 25 -7.80 2.01 0.32
N LEU A 26 -7.54 1.69 -0.95
CA LEU A 26 -8.44 1.93 -2.07
C LEU A 26 -9.08 0.59 -2.46
N ARG A 27 -10.39 0.59 -2.68
CA ARG A 27 -11.15 -0.58 -3.09
C ARG A 27 -12.04 -0.22 -4.28
N GLU A 28 -11.89 -0.98 -5.34
CA GLU A 28 -12.68 -0.85 -6.55
C GLU A 28 -13.83 -1.87 -6.55
N VAL A 29 -14.93 -1.54 -7.23
CA VAL A 29 -16.19 -2.29 -7.14
C VAL A 29 -16.12 -3.71 -7.72
N ARG A 30 -15.20 -3.97 -8.65
CA ARG A 30 -14.92 -5.28 -9.24
C ARG A 30 -13.86 -6.07 -8.45
N GLY A 31 -13.36 -5.53 -7.35
CA GLY A 31 -12.55 -6.27 -6.36
C GLY A 31 -11.06 -5.94 -6.34
N SER A 32 -10.57 -5.12 -7.27
CA SER A 32 -9.18 -4.63 -7.19
C SER A 32 -8.99 -3.73 -5.97
N SER A 33 -7.79 -3.74 -5.38
CA SER A 33 -7.47 -2.87 -4.25
C SER A 33 -6.02 -2.43 -4.23
N ALA A 34 -5.74 -1.30 -3.57
CA ALA A 34 -4.39 -0.81 -3.38
C ALA A 34 -4.19 -0.26 -1.96
N GLU A 35 -2.97 -0.35 -1.44
CA GLU A 35 -2.57 0.30 -0.20
C GLU A 35 -1.47 1.33 -0.45
N VAL A 36 -1.67 2.56 0.03
CA VAL A 36 -0.73 3.67 -0.11
C VAL A 36 -0.41 4.24 1.27
N TYR A 37 0.84 4.14 1.71
CA TYR A 37 1.30 4.84 2.92
C TYR A 37 1.50 6.32 2.61
N LEU A 38 1.00 7.19 3.50
CA LEU A 38 1.18 8.64 3.36
C LEU A 38 2.66 9.05 3.49
N TYR A 39 3.44 8.25 4.21
CA TYR A 39 4.89 8.40 4.24
C TYR A 39 5.48 8.08 2.86
N GLY A 40 5.97 9.12 2.18
CA GLY A 40 6.60 9.01 0.86
C GLY A 40 5.62 8.72 -0.30
N GLY A 41 4.30 8.74 -0.07
CA GLY A 41 3.30 8.37 -1.08
C GLY A 41 3.50 6.93 -1.59
N HIS A 42 3.92 6.02 -0.71
CA HIS A 42 4.48 4.72 -1.08
C HIS A 42 3.38 3.69 -1.27
N VAL A 43 3.22 3.17 -2.50
CA VAL A 43 2.27 2.07 -2.77
C VAL A 43 2.88 0.75 -2.32
N THR A 44 2.25 0.06 -1.38
CA THR A 44 2.79 -1.17 -0.75
C THR A 44 1.98 -2.42 -1.04
N SER A 45 0.80 -2.30 -1.63
CA SER A 45 0.00 -3.44 -2.08
C SER A 45 -0.82 -3.01 -3.28
N TRP A 46 -0.95 -3.91 -4.25
CA TRP A 46 -1.93 -3.82 -5.32
C TRP A 46 -2.43 -5.22 -5.62
N LYS A 47 -3.72 -5.44 -5.37
CA LYS A 47 -4.39 -6.71 -5.67
C LYS A 47 -5.31 -6.55 -6.86
N ASN A 48 -5.31 -7.54 -7.75
CA ASN A 48 -6.26 -7.61 -8.85
C ASN A 48 -7.67 -8.03 -8.38
N GLU A 49 -8.61 -8.17 -9.32
CA GLU A 49 -9.99 -8.61 -9.05
C GLU A 49 -10.08 -10.02 -8.44
N HIS A 50 -9.02 -10.82 -8.55
CA HIS A 50 -8.90 -12.16 -7.94
C HIS A 50 -8.23 -12.14 -6.55
N GLY A 51 -7.83 -10.97 -6.05
CA GLY A 51 -7.15 -10.82 -4.76
C GLY A 51 -5.65 -11.18 -4.79
N GLU A 52 -5.09 -11.45 -5.97
CA GLU A 52 -3.67 -11.79 -6.15
C GLU A 52 -2.81 -10.54 -5.97
N GLU A 53 -1.81 -10.62 -5.10
CA GLU A 53 -0.87 -9.53 -4.87
C GLU A 53 0.11 -9.38 -6.04
N LEU A 54 0.16 -8.19 -6.62
CA LEU A 54 0.99 -7.87 -7.79
C LEU A 54 2.30 -7.18 -7.42
N LEU A 55 2.42 -6.65 -6.20
CA LEU A 55 3.62 -5.96 -5.74
C LEU A 55 4.42 -6.79 -4.75
N PHE A 56 5.73 -6.85 -4.95
CA PHE A 56 6.64 -7.38 -3.95
C PHE A 56 6.95 -6.33 -2.89
N VAL A 57 6.64 -6.62 -1.62
CA VAL A 57 7.18 -5.90 -0.46
C VAL A 57 8.05 -6.86 0.34
N SER A 58 9.25 -6.40 0.70
CA SER A 58 10.18 -7.22 1.46
C SER A 58 9.62 -7.54 2.85
N THR A 59 9.68 -8.81 3.25
CA THR A 59 9.34 -9.24 4.64
C THR A 59 10.22 -8.58 5.71
N LYS A 60 11.39 -8.06 5.31
CA LYS A 60 12.32 -7.32 6.17
C LYS A 60 12.16 -5.80 6.06
N ALA A 61 11.11 -5.31 5.37
CA ALA A 61 10.89 -3.87 5.16
C ALA A 61 10.69 -3.15 6.50
N ILE A 62 11.21 -1.93 6.58
CA ILE A 62 11.09 -1.10 7.78
C ILE A 62 10.04 -0.02 7.50
N PHE A 63 8.89 -0.12 8.17
CA PHE A 63 7.82 0.88 8.13
C PHE A 63 8.05 1.91 9.24
N LYS A 64 9.12 2.70 9.11
CA LYS A 64 9.46 3.74 10.09
C LYS A 64 10.28 4.86 9.43
N PRO A 65 9.76 6.10 9.39
CA PRO A 65 10.54 7.26 8.97
C PRO A 65 11.84 7.40 9.80
N PRO A 66 12.95 7.87 9.19
CA PRO A 66 13.08 8.36 7.82
C PRO A 66 13.53 7.29 6.81
N LYS A 67 13.44 5.99 7.14
CA LYS A 67 13.88 4.93 6.23
C LYS A 67 12.79 4.61 5.20
N ALA A 68 13.17 4.59 3.92
CA ALA A 68 12.28 4.17 2.84
C ALA A 68 11.81 2.71 3.01
N ILE A 69 10.57 2.44 2.64
CA ILE A 69 10.00 1.09 2.65
C ILE A 69 10.62 0.30 1.49
N ARG A 70 11.05 -0.94 1.72
CA ARG A 70 11.70 -1.76 0.69
C ARG A 70 10.68 -2.60 -0.07
N GLY A 71 10.54 -2.34 -1.37
CA GLY A 71 9.56 -2.96 -2.26
C GLY A 71 8.41 -2.01 -2.59
N GLY A 72 7.35 -2.51 -3.21
CA GLY A 72 6.23 -1.70 -3.68
C GLY A 72 6.67 -0.68 -4.74
N ILE A 73 6.05 0.50 -4.75
CA ILE A 73 6.36 1.60 -5.67
C ILE A 73 6.88 2.80 -4.85
N PRO A 74 8.21 2.93 -4.67
CA PRO A 74 8.81 4.09 -4.04
C PRO A 74 8.78 5.30 -4.99
N ILE A 75 8.58 6.50 -4.44
CA ILE A 75 8.71 7.76 -5.18
C ILE A 75 10.13 8.33 -4.97
N CYS A 76 10.90 8.42 -6.05
CA CYS A 76 12.20 9.11 -6.07
C CYS A 76 12.01 10.49 -6.71
N PHE A 77 12.05 11.54 -5.88
CA PHE A 77 11.85 12.93 -6.30
C PHE A 77 12.74 13.86 -5.46
N PRO A 78 13.31 14.95 -6.02
CA PRO A 78 13.20 15.42 -7.41
C PRO A 78 14.19 14.75 -8.38
N GLN A 79 15.10 13.91 -7.88
CA GLN A 79 16.14 13.24 -8.67
C GLN A 79 16.15 11.75 -8.39
N VAL A 80 16.44 10.95 -9.41
CA VAL A 80 16.74 9.52 -9.27
C VAL A 80 18.23 9.37 -8.98
N SER A 81 18.59 8.62 -7.94
CA SER A 81 20.00 8.34 -7.62
C SER A 81 20.47 7.11 -8.36
N ALA A 82 21.59 7.23 -9.07
CA ALA A 82 22.40 6.11 -9.56
C ALA A 82 23.70 6.03 -8.74
N SER A 83 23.63 6.02 -7.41
CA SER A 83 24.82 5.71 -6.61
C SER A 83 25.02 4.19 -6.53
N LEU A 84 25.66 3.63 -7.55
CA LEU A 84 26.52 2.46 -7.34
C LEU A 84 27.82 2.98 -6.68
N HIS A 85 27.93 2.84 -5.37
CA HIS A 85 29.26 2.76 -4.75
C HIS A 85 29.61 1.28 -4.70
N PHE A 86 30.62 0.88 -5.49
CA PHE A 86 31.37 -0.37 -5.29
C PHE A 86 32.26 -0.24 -4.06
#